data_AF-A0A4R2NNE8-F1
#
_entry.id   AF-A0A4R2NNE8-F1
#
_cell.length_a   1.000
_cell.length_b   1.000
_cell.length_c   1.000
_cell.angle_alpha   90.00
_cell.angle_beta   90.00
_cell.angle_gamma   90.00
#
_symmetry.space_group_name_H-M   'P 1'
#
loop_
_entity.id
_entity.type
_entity.pdbx_description
1 polymer ?
#
loop_
_entity_poly.entity_id
_entity_poly.type
_entity_poly.pdbx_seq_one_letter_code
_entity_poly.pdbx_strand_id
1 'polypeptide(L)' 'MNLRWLMRAARWARNPPSAGQVKMVLAILAICIGLFLVERFIGWPEALSVNSTPRGRIGF' A
#
# COMPACT_ATOMS: atom_id res chain seq x y z
N MET A 1 15.91 8.74 -13.88
CA MET A 1 14.77 7.96 -14.40
C MET A 1 15.27 6.57 -14.78
N ASN A 2 14.74 5.50 -14.18
CA ASN A 2 15.35 4.17 -14.29
C ASN A 2 14.72 3.36 -15.43
N LEU A 3 15.45 3.14 -16.52
CA LEU A 3 15.00 2.36 -17.69
C LEU A 3 14.53 0.94 -17.33
N ARG A 4 15.02 0.40 -16.21
CA ARG A 4 14.63 -0.90 -15.66
C ARG A 4 13.12 -0.98 -15.37
N TRP A 5 12.50 0.10 -14.90
CA TRP A 5 11.06 0.14 -14.62
C TRP A 5 10.23 0.11 -15.91
N LEU A 6 10.66 0.87 -16.93
CA LEU A 6 10.05 0.87 -18.27
C LEU A 6 10.09 -0.52 -18.91
N MET A 7 11.25 -1.19 -18.85
CA MET A 7 11.43 -2.55 -19.35
C MET A 7 10.53 -3.56 -18.63
N ARG A 8 10.31 -3.39 -17.31
CA ARG A 8 9.44 -4.26 -16.51
C ARG A 8 7.97 -4.05 -16.84
N ALA A 9 7.53 -2.80 -17.00
CA ALA A 9 6.16 -2.46 -17.41
C ALA A 9 5.84 -2.97 -18.83
N ALA A 10 6.77 -2.81 -19.78
CA ALA A 10 6.63 -3.35 -21.12
C ALA A 10 6.52 -4.88 -21.12
N ARG A 11 7.25 -5.56 -20.21
CA ARG A 11 7.17 -7.02 -20.06
C ARG A 11 5.83 -7.46 -19.47
N TRP A 12 5.28 -6.72 -18.52
CA TRP A 12 3.93 -6.97 -17.99
C TRP A 12 2.84 -6.82 -19.05
N ALA A 13 2.95 -5.83 -19.94
CA ALA A 13 2.00 -5.66 -21.03
C ALA A 13 2.01 -6.82 -22.04
N ARG A 14 3.20 -7.41 -22.29
CA ARG A 14 3.39 -8.51 -23.26
C ARG A 14 3.17 -9.89 -22.67
N ASN A 15 3.55 -10.09 -21.42
CA ASN A 15 3.46 -11.38 -20.73
C ASN A 15 3.07 -11.11 -19.28
N PRO A 16 1.77 -10.93 -19.02
CA PRO A 16 1.31 -10.52 -17.71
C PRO A 16 1.64 -11.60 -16.67
N PRO A 17 1.96 -11.21 -15.43
CA PRO A 17 2.08 -12.14 -14.32
C PRO A 17 0.77 -12.93 -14.16
N SER A 18 0.86 -14.13 -13.59
CA SER A 18 -0.30 -15.04 -13.50
C SER A 18 -1.51 -14.34 -12.87
N ALA A 19 -2.70 -14.59 -13.42
CA ALA A 19 -3.92 -13.94 -12.96
C ALA A 19 -4.18 -14.18 -11.45
N GLY A 20 -3.70 -15.30 -10.89
CA GLY A 20 -3.76 -15.58 -9.45
C GLY A 20 -2.92 -14.62 -8.61
N GLN A 21 -1.71 -14.30 -9.06
CA GLN A 21 -0.81 -13.39 -8.35
C GLN A 21 -1.32 -11.94 -8.38
N VAL A 22 -1.92 -11.52 -9.50
CA VAL A 22 -2.58 -10.21 -9.62
C VAL A 22 -3.78 -10.13 -8.68
N LYS A 23 -4.62 -11.17 -8.63
CA LYS A 23 -5.77 -11.23 -7.71
C LYS A 23 -5.37 -11.20 -6.25
N MET A 24 -4.29 -11.89 -5.87
CA MET A 24 -3.76 -11.87 -4.51
C MET A 24 -3.38 -10.44 -4.09
N VAL A 25 -2.62 -9.74 -4.93
CA VAL A 25 -2.20 -8.35 -4.64
C VAL A 25 -3.39 -7.41 -4.63
N LEU A 26 -4.34 -7.55 -5.57
CA LEU A 26 -5.57 -6.75 -5.58
C LEU A 26 -6.42 -6.97 -4.33
N ALA A 27 -6.53 -8.21 -3.86
CA ALA A 27 -7.26 -8.52 -2.63
C ALA A 27 -6.62 -7.86 -1.41
N ILE A 28 -5.29 -7.94 -1.27
CA ILE A 28 -4.55 -7.25 -0.21
C ILE A 28 -4.76 -5.74 -0.29
N LEU A 29 -4.64 -5.17 -1.49
CA LEU A 29 -4.82 -3.75 -1.71
C LEU A 29 -6.25 -3.30 -1.35
N ALA A 30 -7.27 -4.08 -1.71
CA ALA A 30 -8.65 -3.84 -1.34
C ALA A 30 -8.86 -3.87 0.18
N ILE A 31 -8.21 -4.78 0.89
CA ILE A 31 -8.24 -4.84 2.36
C ILE A 31 -7.61 -3.59 2.96
N CYS A 32 -6.42 -3.17 2.50
CA CYS A 32 -5.76 -1.96 2.99
C CYS A 32 -6.59 -0.71 2.74
N ILE A 33 -7.18 -0.58 1.54
CA ILE A 33 -8.06 0.55 1.21
C ILE A 33 -9.32 0.53 2.07
N GLY A 34 -9.92 -0.64 2.28
CA GLY A 34 -11.09 -0.81 3.16
C GLY A 34 -10.78 -0.37 4.59
N LEU A 35 -9.65 -0.80 5.13
CA LEU A 35 -9.15 -0.36 6.44
C LEU A 35 -8.95 1.16 6.51
N PHE A 36 -8.30 1.75 5.50
CA PHE A 36 -8.08 3.19 5.45
C PHE A 36 -9.39 4.00 5.36
N LEU A 37 -10.36 3.52 4.58
CA LEU A 37 -11.67 4.15 4.50
C LEU A 37 -12.41 4.04 5.83
N VAL A 38 -12.39 2.87 6.47
CA VAL A 38 -12.94 2.68 7.82
C VAL A 38 -12.29 3.65 8.81
N GLU A 39 -10.96 3.77 8.78
CA GLU A 39 -10.21 4.72 9.60
C GLU A 39 -10.63 6.17 9.37
N ARG A 40 -10.77 6.57 8.10
CA ARG A 40 -11.08 7.95 7.72
C ARG A 40 -12.52 8.35 8.00
N PHE A 41 -13.47 7.43 7.86
CA PHE A 41 -14.90 7.72 7.97
C PHE A 41 -15.47 7.50 9.38
N ILE A 42 -14.98 6.50 10.12
CA ILE A 42 -15.49 6.19 11.46
C ILE A 42 -14.57 6.78 12.55
N GLY A 43 -13.30 7.03 12.24
CA GLY A 43 -12.29 7.37 13.23
C GLY A 43 -11.88 6.15 14.05
N TRP A 44 -10.64 6.12 14.54
CA TRP A 44 -10.18 5.05 15.43
C TRP A 44 -10.52 5.41 16.88
N PRO A 45 -11.05 4.47 17.68
CA PRO A 45 -11.26 4.71 19.10
C PRO A 45 -9.90 4.90 19.80
N GLU A 46 -9.87 5.69 20.87
CA GLU A 46 -8.63 6.05 21.59
C GLU A 46 -7.80 4.85 22.05
N ALA A 47 -8.42 3.67 22.20
CA ALA A 47 -7.74 2.41 22.49
C ALA A 47 -6.79 1.91 21.39
N LEU A 48 -7.01 2.34 20.14
CA LEU A 48 -6.19 1.98 18.99
C LEU A 48 -5.48 3.20 18.36
N SER A 49 -5.71 4.40 18.91
CA SER A 49 -4.99 5.61 18.54
C SER A 49 -3.51 5.48 18.91
N VAL A 50 -2.63 5.72 17.93
CA VAL A 50 -1.18 5.73 18.18
C VAL A 50 -0.87 6.95 19.05
N ASN A 51 -0.54 6.72 20.33
CA ASN A 51 0.05 7.71 21.23
C ASN A 51 1.41 8.14 20.69
N SER A 52 1.39 9.01 19.69
CA SER A 52 2.56 9.54 19.04
C SER A 52 3.25 10.46 20.04
N THR A 53 4.18 9.92 20.83
CA THR A 53 5.36 10.69 21.22
C THR A 53 6.36 10.46 20.09
N PRO A 54 6.51 11.38 19.12
CA PRO A 54 7.50 11.22 18.07
C PRO A 54 8.86 11.51 18.72
N ARG A 55 9.43 10.53 19.43
CA ARG A 55 10.83 10.57 19.83
C ARG A 55 11.71 10.08 18.68
N GLY A 56 11.40 10.54 17.48
CA GLY A 56 12.20 10.40 16.27
C GLY A 56 12.71 11.77 15.89
N ARG A 57 13.67 12.28 16.67
CA ARG A 57 14.50 13.41 16.28
C ARG A 57 15.27 12.99 15.02
N ILE A 58 14.73 13.28 13.84
CA ILE A 58 15.55 13.49 12.65
C ILE A 58 16.07 14.92 12.75
N GLY A 59 17.23 15.04 13.39
CA GLY A 59 17.98 16.29 13.39
C GLY A 59 18.38 16.62 11.96
N PHE A 60 18.07 17.86 11.57
CA PHE A 60 18.70 18.52 10.43
C PHE A 60 20.14 18.89 10.79
#